data_AF-M1ZUI3-F1
#
_entry.id   AF-M1ZUI3-F1
#
_cell.length_a   1.000
_cell.length_b   1.000
_cell.length_c   1.000
_cell.angle_alpha   90.00
_cell.angle_beta   90.00
_cell.angle_gamma   90.00
#
_symmetry.space_group_name_H-M   'P 1'
#
loop_
_entity.id
_entity.type
_entity.pdbx_description
1 polymer ?
#
loop_
_entity_poly.entity_id
_entity_poly.type
_entity_poly.pdbx_seq_one_letter_code
_entity_poly.pdbx_strand_id
1 'polypeptide(L)'
;MYNLVIHDKKEGVLKLLALRVIMAIREILQVGDKTLKRVSKKVECIDDEITGIIKDLKDTLYAGTGIGLAAPQIGYLKRIFIIDLRNGQEPIILINPKFSKK
;
A
#
# COMPACT_ATOMS: atom_id res chain seq x y z
N MET A 1 2.44 -23.23 -11.33
CA MET A 1 1.91 -24.55 -10.93
C MET A 1 2.60 -24.92 -9.63
N TYR A 2 1.98 -24.63 -8.48
CA TYR A 2 2.51 -25.08 -7.19
C TYR A 2 1.53 -26.12 -6.66
N ASN A 3 1.92 -27.40 -6.73
CA ASN A 3 1.16 -28.50 -6.16
C ASN A 3 1.44 -28.56 -4.65
N LEU A 4 0.38 -28.56 -3.85
CA LEU A 4 0.45 -28.77 -2.41
C LEU A 4 -0.15 -30.14 -2.10
N VAL A 5 0.72 -31.12 -1.84
CA VAL A 5 0.29 -32.41 -1.28
C VAL A 5 0.22 -32.24 0.24
N ILE A 6 -0.99 -32.30 0.80
CA ILE A 6 -1.23 -32.27 2.25
C ILE A 6 -1.40 -33.72 2.73
N HIS A 7 -0.47 -34.20 3.53
CA HIS A 7 -0.65 -35.37 4.40
C HIS A 7 -0.31 -34.96 5.83
N ASP A 8 -1.27 -34.34 6.53
CA ASP A 8 -1.58 -34.58 7.94
C ASP A 8 -2.74 -33.66 8.37
N LYS A 9 -3.80 -34.22 8.96
CA LYS A 9 -5.05 -33.52 9.30
C LYS A 9 -4.98 -32.73 10.62
N LYS A 10 -3.87 -32.77 11.35
CA LYS A 10 -3.77 -32.07 12.66
C LYS A 10 -2.82 -30.86 12.71
N GLU A 11 -1.95 -30.67 11.72
CA GLU A 11 -1.07 -29.47 11.63
C GLU A 11 -1.57 -28.39 10.64
N GLY A 12 -2.62 -28.67 9.87
CA GLY A 12 -3.09 -27.78 8.80
C GLY A 12 -3.67 -26.43 9.25
N VAL A 13 -4.11 -26.32 10.51
CA VAL A 13 -4.74 -25.08 11.01
C VAL A 13 -3.70 -24.05 11.46
N LEU A 14 -2.57 -24.49 12.02
CA LEU A 14 -1.52 -23.59 12.51
C LEU A 14 -0.66 -22.99 11.39
N LYS A 15 -0.46 -23.70 10.27
CA LYS A 15 0.31 -23.19 9.13
C LYS A 15 -0.46 -22.14 8.30
N LEU A 16 -1.79 -22.21 8.30
CA LEU A 16 -2.66 -21.22 7.64
C LEU A 16 -2.65 -19.86 8.35
N LEU A 17 -2.45 -19.85 9.67
CA LEU A 17 -2.39 -18.60 10.45
C LEU A 17 -1.07 -17.83 10.27
N ALA A 18 0.04 -18.53 9.97
CA ALA A 18 1.36 -17.94 9.77
C ALA A 18 1.54 -17.29 8.37
N LEU A 19 0.59 -17.51 7.45
CA LEU A 19 0.50 -16.82 6.17
C LEU A 19 -0.23 -15.47 6.26
N ARG A 20 -0.43 -14.98 7.48
CA ARG A 20 -0.79 -13.59 7.75
C ARG A 20 0.44 -12.71 7.46
N VAL A 21 0.78 -12.56 6.18
CA VAL A 21 1.32 -11.29 5.71
C VAL A 21 0.39 -10.25 6.32
N ILE A 22 0.89 -9.43 7.24
CA ILE A 22 0.07 -8.45 7.95
C ILE A 22 -0.39 -7.45 6.89
N MET A 23 -1.50 -7.73 6.23
CA MET A 23 -2.12 -6.88 5.21
C MET A 23 -2.99 -5.86 5.92
N ALA A 24 -2.69 -4.58 5.72
CA ALA A 24 -3.45 -3.48 6.29
C ALA A 24 -4.11 -2.66 5.18
N ILE A 25 -5.24 -3.18 4.68
CA ILE A 25 -6.05 -2.50 3.66
C ILE A 25 -6.78 -1.33 4.33
N ARG A 26 -6.60 -0.12 3.79
CA ARG A 26 -7.23 1.12 4.24
C ARG A 26 -8.43 1.46 3.36
N GLU A 27 -9.41 2.15 3.94
CA GLU A 27 -10.51 2.74 3.16
C GLU A 27 -9.98 3.84 2.24
N ILE A 28 -10.38 3.79 0.97
CA ILE A 28 -10.09 4.84 0.00
C ILE A 28 -11.18 5.91 0.09
N LEU A 29 -10.79 7.13 0.47
CA LEU A 29 -11.66 8.29 0.49
C LEU A 29 -12.22 8.57 -0.91
N GLN A 30 -13.53 8.81 -0.95
CA GLN A 30 -14.26 9.03 -2.20
C GLN A 30 -14.35 10.51 -2.55
N VAL A 31 -14.66 10.79 -3.82
CA VAL A 31 -14.88 12.16 -4.32
C VAL A 31 -15.94 12.86 -3.47
N GLY A 32 -15.62 14.07 -3.01
CA GLY A 32 -16.46 14.84 -2.09
C GLY A 32 -15.89 14.95 -0.68
N ASP A 33 -14.99 14.03 -0.29
CA ASP A 33 -14.29 14.14 0.99
C ASP A 33 -13.38 15.38 1.02
N LYS A 34 -13.53 16.20 2.08
CA LYS A 34 -12.77 17.45 2.24
C LYS A 34 -11.27 17.21 2.43
N THR A 35 -10.89 16.04 2.94
CA THR A 35 -9.50 15.64 3.16
C THR A 35 -8.71 15.58 1.87
N LEU A 36 -9.34 15.15 0.77
CA LEU A 36 -8.72 15.09 -0.55
C LEU A 36 -8.29 16.47 -1.08
N LYS A 37 -8.84 17.56 -0.54
CA LYS A 37 -8.49 18.95 -0.89
C LYS A 37 -7.44 19.56 0.04
N ARG A 38 -7.02 18.87 1.11
CA ARG A 38 -6.04 19.39 2.08
C ARG A 38 -4.63 19.25 1.54
N VAL A 39 -3.80 20.26 1.82
CA VAL A 39 -2.38 20.26 1.44
C VAL A 39 -1.61 19.23 2.26
N SER A 40 -0.91 18.33 1.57
CA SER A 40 -0.06 17.33 2.20
C SER A 40 1.29 17.89 2.64
N LYS A 41 1.70 17.55 3.86
CA LYS A 41 3.00 17.95 4.43
C LYS A 41 4.13 17.11 3.87
N LYS A 42 5.34 17.65 3.88
CA LYS A 42 6.53 16.87 3.55
C LYS A 42 6.77 15.78 4.60
N VAL A 43 7.38 14.69 4.16
CA VAL A 43 7.99 13.69 5.04
C VAL A 43 9.38 14.22 5.42
N GLU A 44 9.68 14.32 6.71
CA GLU A 44 10.97 14.87 7.18
C GLU A 44 11.97 13.78 7.51
N CYS A 45 11.49 12.68 8.11
CA CYS A 45 12.26 11.47 8.39
C CYS A 45 11.50 10.27 7.82
N ILE A 46 12.21 9.25 7.36
CA ILE A 46 11.64 7.96 6.98
C ILE A 46 11.85 7.02 8.17
N ASP A 47 10.82 6.88 8.98
CA ASP A 47 10.78 6.04 10.18
C ASP A 47 9.82 4.85 9.98
N ASP A 48 9.59 4.11 11.06
CA ASP A 48 8.70 2.95 11.07
C ASP A 48 7.23 3.33 10.75
N GLU A 49 6.80 4.54 11.09
CA GLU A 49 5.46 5.03 10.71
C GLU A 49 5.37 5.20 9.19
N ILE A 50 6.36 5.86 8.58
CA ILE A 50 6.37 6.09 7.14
C ILE A 50 6.48 4.78 6.35
N THR A 51 7.33 3.85 6.80
CA THR A 51 7.43 2.52 6.18
C THR A 51 6.13 1.72 6.32
N GLY A 52 5.45 1.83 7.47
CA GLY A 52 4.11 1.28 7.68
C GLY A 52 3.09 1.85 6.70
N ILE A 53 3.02 3.17 6.53
CA ILE A 53 2.11 3.81 5.57
C ILE A 53 2.40 3.39 4.12
N ILE A 54 3.67 3.24 3.75
CA ILE A 54 4.03 2.74 2.42
C ILE A 54 3.52 1.32 2.19
N LYS A 55 3.57 0.47 3.23
CA LYS A 55 3.02 -0.88 3.18
C LYS A 55 1.48 -0.86 3.07
N ASP A 56 0.81 -0.05 3.87
CA ASP A 56 -0.65 0.12 3.81
C ASP A 56 -1.09 0.60 2.41
N LEU A 57 -0.33 1.51 1.80
CA LEU A 57 -0.56 1.96 0.42
C LEU A 57 -0.42 0.83 -0.60
N LYS A 58 0.61 -0.03 -0.46
CA LYS A 58 0.80 -1.21 -1.32
C LYS A 58 -0.38 -2.18 -1.18
N ASP A 59 -0.70 -2.56 0.06
CA ASP A 59 -1.76 -3.50 0.36
C ASP A 59 -3.12 -2.99 -0.17
N THR A 60 -3.39 -1.71 0.03
CA THR A 60 -4.63 -1.06 -0.45
C THR A 60 -4.67 -0.96 -1.98
N LEU A 61 -3.55 -0.64 -2.64
CA LEU A 61 -3.46 -0.61 -4.10
C LEU A 61 -3.72 -1.99 -4.72
N TYR A 62 -3.15 -3.04 -4.14
CA TYR A 62 -3.29 -4.41 -4.64
C TYR A 62 -4.64 -5.06 -4.33
N ALA A 63 -5.33 -4.61 -3.28
CA ALA A 63 -6.73 -4.96 -3.05
C ALA A 63 -7.68 -4.34 -4.10
N GLY A 64 -7.24 -3.28 -4.78
CA GLY A 64 -8.01 -2.58 -5.81
C GLY A 64 -7.58 -2.88 -7.25
N THR A 65 -8.24 -2.22 -8.19
CA THR A 65 -7.95 -2.30 -9.64
C THR A 65 -7.07 -1.15 -10.15
N GLY A 66 -6.68 -0.23 -9.28
CA GLY A 66 -5.87 0.93 -9.63
C GLY A 66 -4.42 0.58 -9.98
N ILE A 67 -3.74 1.54 -10.62
CA ILE A 67 -2.30 1.51 -10.93
C ILE A 67 -1.48 2.46 -10.04
N GLY A 68 -2.13 3.24 -9.18
CA GLY A 68 -1.44 4.11 -8.24
C GLY A 68 -2.36 4.58 -7.12
N LEU A 69 -1.75 4.95 -5.99
CA LEU A 69 -2.44 5.39 -4.79
C LEU A 69 -1.58 6.41 -4.03
N ALA A 70 -2.19 7.52 -3.64
CA ALA A 70 -1.53 8.55 -2.83
C ALA A 70 -1.98 8.47 -1.37
N ALA A 71 -1.08 8.75 -0.43
CA ALA A 71 -1.38 8.74 1.02
C ALA A 71 -2.63 9.55 1.43
N PRO A 72 -2.93 10.72 0.83
CA PRO A 72 -4.15 11.47 1.15
C PRO A 72 -5.44 10.71 0.84
N GLN A 73 -5.42 9.78 -0.12
CA GLN A 73 -6.58 8.95 -0.47
C GLN A 73 -6.91 7.92 0.62
N ILE A 74 -5.99 7.63 1.53
CA ILE A 74 -6.23 6.81 2.73
C ILE A 74 -6.26 7.66 4.01
N GLY A 75 -6.44 8.97 3.87
CA GLY A 75 -6.53 9.92 4.98
C GLY A 75 -5.18 10.39 5.57
N TYR A 76 -4.05 9.96 5.01
CA TYR A 76 -2.72 10.31 5.52
C TYR A 76 -2.10 11.47 4.74
N LEU A 77 -2.08 12.67 5.33
CA LEU A 77 -1.69 13.92 4.65
C LEU A 77 -0.16 14.15 4.58
N LYS A 78 0.55 13.19 4.00
CA LYS A 78 1.96 13.30 3.65
C LYS A 78 2.16 13.13 2.14
N ARG A 79 3.24 13.72 1.62
CA ARG A 79 3.62 13.64 0.21
C ARG A 79 4.25 12.28 -0.11
N ILE A 80 3.43 11.24 -0.14
CA ILE A 80 3.81 9.88 -0.46
C ILE A 80 2.80 9.36 -1.49
N PHE A 81 3.29 8.76 -2.56
CA PHE A 81 2.44 8.01 -3.47
C PHE A 81 3.19 6.84 -4.09
N ILE A 82 2.42 5.84 -4.51
CA ILE A 82 2.91 4.62 -5.16
C ILE A 82 2.29 4.48 -6.54
N ILE A 83 3.06 3.98 -7.49
CA ILE A 83 2.61 3.56 -8.82
C ILE A 83 3.07 2.13 -9.06
N ASP A 84 2.17 1.28 -9.53
CA ASP A 84 2.48 -0.04 -10.06
C ASP A 84 1.80 -0.20 -11.42
N LEU A 85 2.61 -0.30 -12.48
CA LEU A 85 2.13 -0.44 -13.87
C LEU A 85 1.72 -1.87 -14.22
N ARG A 86 1.86 -2.83 -13.29
CA ARG A 86 1.51 -4.25 -13.45
C ARG A 86 2.16 -4.90 -14.69
N ASN A 87 3.34 -4.43 -15.07
CA ASN A 87 4.09 -4.87 -16.24
C ASN A 87 5.31 -5.75 -15.88
N GLY A 88 5.32 -6.31 -14.68
CA GLY A 88 6.42 -7.13 -14.15
C GLY A 88 7.60 -6.33 -13.59
N GLN A 89 7.51 -4.99 -13.56
CA GLN A 89 8.48 -4.13 -12.88
C GLN A 89 8.06 -3.89 -11.43
N GLU A 90 9.04 -3.58 -10.58
CA GLU A 90 8.79 -3.18 -9.20
C GLU A 90 7.97 -1.88 -9.12
N PRO A 91 7.08 -1.74 -8.12
CA PRO A 91 6.32 -0.53 -7.93
C PRO A 91 7.24 0.66 -7.59
N ILE A 92 6.93 1.81 -8.16
CA ILE A 92 7.63 3.07 -7.93
C ILE A 92 7.01 3.76 -6.72
N ILE A 93 7.83 4.05 -5.71
CA ILE A 93 7.42 4.77 -4.50
C ILE A 93 8.10 6.13 -4.50
N LEU A 94 7.31 7.18 -4.37
CA LEU A 94 7.80 8.55 -4.44
C LEU A 94 7.44 9.31 -3.16
N ILE A 95 8.49 9.84 -2.52
CA ILE A 95 8.39 10.63 -1.29
C ILE A 95 8.86 12.04 -1.60
N ASN A 96 8.06 13.03 -1.18
CA ASN A 96 8.30 14.45 -1.45
C ASN A 96 8.61 14.78 -2.93
N PRO A 97 7.86 14.24 -3.90
CA PRO A 97 8.11 14.48 -5.31
C PRO A 97 8.09 15.97 -5.65
N LYS A 98 8.90 16.36 -6.64
CA LYS A 98 8.90 17.68 -7.27
C LYS A 98 9.00 17.51 -8.78
N PHE A 99 8.25 18.31 -9.54
CA PHE A 99 8.46 18.42 -10.98
C PHE A 99 9.77 19.18 -11.23
N SER A 100 10.66 18.62 -12.05
CA SER A 100 11.93 19.25 -12.39
C SER A 100 11.79 20.24 -13.55
N LYS A 101 10.97 19.91 -14.56
CA LYS A 101 10.58 20.72 -15.71
C LYS A 101 9.18 20.27 -16.17
N LYS A 102 8.44 21.15 -16.86
CA LYS A 102 7.20 20.79 -17.56
C LYS A 102 7.51 20.32 -18.97
#